data_AF-A0A2D5PIT5-F1
#
_entry.id   AF-A0A2D5PIT5-F1
#
_cell.length_a   1.000
_cell.length_b   1.000
_cell.length_c   1.000
_cell.angle_alpha   90.00
_cell.angle_beta   90.00
_cell.angle_gamma   90.00
#
_symmetry.space_group_name_H-M   'P 1'
#
loop_
_entity.id
_entity.type
_entity.pdbx_description
1 polymer ?
#
loop_
_entity_poly.entity_id
_entity_poly.type
_entity_poly.pdbx_seq_one_letter_code
_entity_poly.pdbx_strand_id
1 'polypeptide(L)'
;AVFRTSHSGFNDGKPWHSEQSVTFAQALYAYTQGPASTTDWGEVIGSISVGKWADFVVIDGKIREPLSKDIYDRKVQMTYLAGREVYSADHDN
;
A
#
# COMPACT_ATOMS: atom_id res chain seq x y z
N ALA A 1 -7.03 -5.70 5.49
CA ALA A 1 -6.05 -6.43 6.32
C ALA A 1 -5.92 -5.83 7.73
N VAL A 2 -5.61 -4.54 7.87
CA VAL A 2 -5.37 -3.90 9.18
C VAL A 2 -6.64 -3.76 10.02
N PHE A 3 -7.68 -3.09 9.51
CA PHE A 3 -8.89 -2.81 10.31
C PHE A 3 -9.90 -3.95 10.34
N ARG A 4 -9.78 -4.90 9.40
CA ARG A 4 -10.72 -6.02 9.15
C ARG A 4 -12.21 -5.63 9.18
N THR A 5 -12.52 -4.39 8.81
CA THR A 5 -13.88 -3.85 8.67
C THR A 5 -14.13 -3.54 7.21
N SER A 6 -15.38 -3.71 6.75
CA SER A 6 -15.76 -3.26 5.41
C SER A 6 -15.87 -1.74 5.39
N HIS A 7 -15.35 -1.13 4.33
CA HIS A 7 -15.56 0.29 4.04
C HIS A 7 -17.00 0.57 3.57
N SER A 8 -17.61 -0.36 2.82
CA SER A 8 -18.96 -0.23 2.24
C SER A 8 -20.09 -0.76 3.13
N GLY A 9 -19.78 -1.17 4.36
CA GLY A 9 -20.74 -1.78 5.29
C GLY A 9 -20.75 -3.31 5.21
N PHE A 10 -20.44 -3.95 6.33
CA PHE A 10 -20.52 -5.40 6.58
C PHE A 10 -20.47 -5.60 8.09
N ASN A 11 -21.17 -6.62 8.62
CA ASN A 11 -21.13 -7.00 10.04
C ASN A 11 -21.37 -5.81 11.01
N ASP A 12 -22.32 -4.93 10.69
CA ASP A 12 -22.64 -3.71 11.45
C ASP A 12 -21.42 -2.81 11.74
N GLY A 13 -20.43 -2.80 10.85
CA GLY A 13 -19.20 -2.03 11.01
C GLY A 13 -18.20 -2.64 12.01
N LYS A 14 -18.50 -3.80 12.59
CA LYS A 14 -17.60 -4.53 13.49
C LYS A 14 -16.51 -5.27 12.72
N PRO A 15 -15.28 -5.33 13.22
CA PRO A 15 -14.21 -6.09 12.57
C PRO A 15 -14.54 -7.58 12.48
N TRP A 16 -14.26 -8.19 11.32
CA TRP A 16 -14.35 -9.62 11.09
C TRP A 16 -13.07 -10.31 11.57
N HIS A 17 -13.12 -11.21 12.57
CA HIS A 17 -11.94 -11.86 13.17
C HIS A 17 -10.81 -10.87 13.51
N SER A 18 -11.07 -9.92 14.42
CA SER A 18 -10.12 -8.88 14.81
C SER A 18 -8.78 -9.40 15.30
N GLU A 19 -8.75 -10.59 15.89
CA GLU A 19 -7.57 -11.30 16.36
C GLU A 19 -6.58 -11.66 15.24
N GLN A 20 -7.06 -11.70 13.99
CA GLN A 20 -6.23 -11.91 12.79
C GLN A 20 -5.87 -10.59 12.09
N SER A 21 -6.02 -9.45 12.75
CA SER A 21 -5.59 -8.15 12.22
C SER A 21 -4.07 -8.09 12.18
N VAL A 22 -3.55 -7.44 11.16
CA VAL A 22 -2.10 -7.22 10.99
C VAL A 22 -1.76 -5.75 11.19
N THR A 23 -0.53 -5.45 11.57
CA THR A 23 -0.03 -4.07 11.61
C THR A 23 0.03 -3.49 10.20
N PHE A 24 0.12 -2.16 10.09
CA PHE A 24 0.33 -1.51 8.79
C PHE A 24 1.62 -2.00 8.12
N ALA A 25 2.72 -2.12 8.87
CA ALA A 25 3.99 -2.63 8.34
C ALA A 25 3.88 -4.07 7.80
N GLN A 26 3.16 -4.95 8.50
CA GLN A 26 2.90 -6.32 8.03
C GLN A 26 2.05 -6.32 6.75
N ALA A 27 1.01 -5.49 6.69
CA ALA A 27 0.19 -5.36 5.49
C ALA A 27 0.99 -4.80 4.31
N LEU A 28 1.79 -3.75 4.53
CA LEU A 28 2.65 -3.15 3.51
C LEU A 28 3.62 -4.18 2.96
N TYR A 29 4.32 -4.90 3.83
CA TYR A 29 5.20 -6.00 3.44
C TYR A 29 4.47 -7.05 2.61
N ALA A 30 3.29 -7.51 3.04
CA ALA A 30 2.53 -8.55 2.36
C ALA A 30 2.09 -8.16 0.93
N TYR A 31 1.97 -6.85 0.63
CA TYR A 31 1.62 -6.36 -0.71
C TYR A 31 2.81 -5.85 -1.53
N THR A 32 4.03 -5.79 -0.96
CA THR A 32 5.22 -5.28 -1.65
C THR A 32 6.35 -6.31 -1.64
N GLN A 33 7.18 -6.32 -0.61
CA GLN A 33 8.36 -7.16 -0.53
C GLN A 33 8.00 -8.65 -0.37
N GLY A 34 6.90 -8.97 0.31
CA GLY A 34 6.42 -10.33 0.52
C GLY A 34 6.33 -11.14 -0.78
N PRO A 35 5.47 -10.77 -1.74
CA PRO A 35 5.37 -11.48 -3.01
C PRO A 35 6.68 -11.43 -3.82
N ALA A 36 7.41 -10.30 -3.80
CA ALA A 36 8.71 -10.19 -4.46
C ALA A 36 9.69 -11.25 -3.95
N SER A 37 9.80 -11.42 -2.63
CA SER A 37 10.65 -12.43 -1.97
C SER A 37 10.18 -13.87 -2.14
N THR A 38 8.89 -14.11 -2.40
CA THR A 38 8.39 -15.46 -2.74
C THR A 38 8.74 -15.87 -4.18
N THR A 39 9.30 -14.95 -4.95
CA THR A 39 9.81 -15.15 -6.30
C THR A 39 11.30 -14.78 -6.33
N ASP A 40 11.98 -15.04 -7.44
CA ASP A 40 13.39 -14.62 -7.61
C ASP A 40 13.57 -13.11 -7.84
N TRP A 41 12.52 -12.30 -7.63
CA TRP A 41 12.53 -10.84 -7.84
C TRP A 41 12.80 -10.04 -6.57
N GLY A 42 13.03 -10.70 -5.42
CA GLY A 42 13.19 -10.05 -4.12
C GLY A 42 14.30 -9.01 -4.04
N GLU A 43 15.37 -9.17 -4.83
CA GLU A 43 16.50 -8.23 -4.93
C GLU A 43 16.31 -7.14 -6.00
N VAL A 44 15.22 -7.21 -6.77
CA VAL A 44 14.97 -6.33 -7.93
C VAL A 44 13.79 -5.39 -7.69
N ILE A 45 12.74 -5.85 -7.00
CA ILE A 45 11.49 -5.09 -6.77
C ILE A 45 10.99 -5.23 -5.31
N GLY A 46 9.85 -4.60 -5.01
CA GLY A 46 9.11 -4.81 -3.75
C GLY A 46 9.55 -3.94 -2.57
N SER A 47 10.64 -3.19 -2.68
CA SER A 47 11.06 -2.19 -1.68
C SER A 47 11.78 -1.02 -2.33
N ILE A 48 11.82 0.11 -1.63
CA ILE A 48 12.62 1.28 -2.02
C ILE A 48 14.00 1.13 -1.38
N SER A 49 14.98 0.71 -2.18
CA SER A 49 16.38 0.56 -1.78
C SER A 49 17.29 0.67 -3.01
N VAL A 50 18.53 1.10 -2.80
CA VAL A 50 19.53 1.21 -3.87
C VAL A 50 19.69 -0.14 -4.60
N GLY A 51 19.74 -0.10 -5.92
CA GLY A 51 19.90 -1.29 -6.78
C GLY A 51 18.58 -1.89 -7.28
N LYS A 52 17.44 -1.56 -6.67
CA LYS A 52 16.12 -2.00 -7.13
C LYS A 52 15.53 -1.09 -8.20
N TRP A 53 14.54 -1.58 -8.92
CA TRP A 53 13.75 -0.77 -9.83
C TRP A 53 13.07 0.37 -9.08
N ALA A 54 13.02 1.53 -9.73
CA ALA A 54 12.30 2.71 -9.25
C ALA A 54 10.79 2.56 -9.54
N ASP A 55 10.20 1.51 -8.96
CA ASP A 55 8.77 1.22 -8.98
C ASP A 55 8.15 1.72 -7.67
N PHE A 56 7.43 2.84 -7.72
CA PHE A 56 6.80 3.42 -6.55
C PHE A 56 5.58 4.27 -6.91
N VAL A 57 4.77 4.53 -5.90
CA VAL A 57 3.65 5.47 -5.99
C VAL A 57 3.90 6.64 -5.05
N VAL A 58 3.47 7.82 -5.48
CA VAL A 58 3.37 9.01 -4.61
C VAL A 58 1.91 9.13 -4.21
N ILE A 59 1.63 9.20 -2.91
CA ILE A 59 0.28 9.41 -2.36
C ILE A 59 0.16 10.82 -1.80
N ASP A 60 -1.07 11.31 -1.68
CA ASP A 60 -1.34 12.59 -1.04
C ASP A 60 -1.15 12.51 0.48
N GLY A 61 -0.54 13.55 1.07
CA GLY A 61 -0.39 13.66 2.50
C GLY A 61 0.49 12.58 3.15
N LYS A 62 0.36 12.44 4.47
CA LYS A 62 1.15 11.51 5.28
C LYS A 62 0.28 10.36 5.79
N ILE A 63 0.86 9.17 5.87
CA ILE A 63 0.28 8.05 6.60
C ILE A 63 0.57 8.28 8.09
N ARG A 64 -0.47 8.20 8.93
CA ARG A 64 -0.36 8.39 10.38
C ARG A 64 0.12 7.11 11.07
N GLU A 65 0.82 7.29 12.19
CA GLU A 65 1.16 6.23 13.13
C GLU A 65 0.62 6.62 14.52
N PRO A 66 -0.31 5.85 15.12
CA PRO A 66 -0.92 4.62 14.61
C PRO A 66 -1.82 4.87 13.37
N LEU A 67 -1.95 3.85 12.52
CA LEU A 67 -2.77 3.92 11.31
C LEU A 67 -4.24 4.15 11.67
N SER A 68 -4.88 5.08 10.96
CA SER A 68 -6.30 5.41 11.12
C SER A 68 -7.08 5.15 9.82
N LYS A 69 -8.42 5.12 9.91
CA LYS A 69 -9.29 4.84 8.75
C LYS A 69 -9.25 5.95 7.68
N ASP A 70 -8.66 7.11 7.98
CA ASP A 70 -8.41 8.19 7.00
C ASP A 70 -7.50 7.77 5.83
N ILE A 71 -6.77 6.65 5.94
CA ILE A 71 -6.03 6.09 4.81
C ILE A 71 -6.95 5.71 3.63
N TYR A 72 -8.24 5.43 3.86
CA TYR A 72 -9.18 5.11 2.78
C TYR A 72 -9.42 6.28 1.83
N ASP A 73 -9.18 7.51 2.29
CA ASP A 73 -9.36 8.72 1.48
C ASP A 73 -8.07 9.13 0.75
N ARG A 74 -6.97 8.40 0.96
CA ARG A 74 -5.70 8.65 0.29
C ARG A 74 -5.79 8.29 -1.20
N LYS A 75 -5.21 9.14 -2.02
CA LYS A 75 -5.19 9.04 -3.48
C LYS A 75 -3.76 8.97 -3.96
N VAL A 76 -3.53 8.09 -4.95
CA VAL A 76 -2.29 8.08 -5.71
C VAL A 76 -2.22 9.35 -6.56
N GLN A 77 -1.18 10.15 -6.37
CA GLN A 77 -0.88 11.35 -7.16
C GLN A 77 -0.08 10.97 -8.41
N MET A 78 0.90 10.06 -8.26
CA MET A 78 1.77 9.64 -9.35
C MET A 78 2.14 8.16 -9.22
N THR A 79 2.32 7.48 -10.34
CA THR A 79 2.90 6.12 -10.39
C THR A 79 4.12 6.12 -11.28
N TYR A 80 5.21 5.53 -10.78
CA TYR A 80 6.47 5.35 -11.51
C TYR A 80 6.74 3.86 -11.69
N LEU A 81 7.11 3.47 -12.92
CA LEU A 81 7.62 2.14 -13.25
C LEU A 81 8.99 2.28 -13.93
N ALA A 82 9.99 1.60 -13.38
CA ALA A 82 11.40 1.69 -13.76
C ALA A 82 11.88 3.14 -13.90
N GLY A 83 11.41 4.03 -13.00
CA GLY A 83 11.76 5.45 -12.99
C GLY A 83 11.05 6.31 -14.03
N ARG A 84 10.11 5.74 -14.80
CA ARG A 84 9.25 6.49 -15.72
C ARG A 84 7.89 6.73 -15.09
N GLU A 85 7.43 7.97 -15.09
CA GLU A 85 6.05 8.28 -14.72
C GLU A 85 5.10 7.65 -15.76
N VAL A 86 4.15 6.84 -15.28
CA VAL A 86 3.13 6.17 -16.11
C VAL A 86 1.71 6.63 -15.78
N TYR A 87 1.55 7.38 -14.69
CA TYR A 87 0.29 7.98 -14.26
C TYR A 87 0.58 9.25 -13.46
N SER A 88 -0.20 10.30 -13.69
CA SER A 88 -0.23 11.52 -12.89
C SER A 88 -1.65 12.05 -12.80
N ALA A 89 -2.11 12.31 -11.57
CA ALA A 89 -3.46 12.81 -11.31
C ALA A 89 -3.71 14.21 -11.90
N ASP A 90 -2.65 14.99 -12.17
CA ASP A 90 -2.76 16.33 -12.78
C ASP A 90 -3.01 16.27 -14.30
N HIS A 91 -2.65 15.17 -14.96
CA HIS A 91 -2.84 14.99 -16.41
C HIS A 91 -4.21 14.36 -16.77
N ASP A 92 -4.93 13.82 -15.79
CA ASP A 92 -6.22 13.17 -15.96
C ASP A 92 -7.42 14.11 -15.68
N ASN A 93 -7.17 15.42 -15.55
CA ASN A 93 -8.18 16.48 -15.36
C ASN A 93 -8.42 17.30 -16.64
#